data_AF-A0A539E928-F1
#
_entry.id   AF-A0A539E928-F1
#
_cell.length_a   1.000
_cell.length_b   1.000
_cell.length_c   1.000
_cell.angle_alpha   90.00
_cell.angle_beta   90.00
_cell.angle_gamma   90.00
#
_symmetry.space_group_name_H-M   'P 1'
#
loop_
_entity.id
_entity.type
_entity.pdbx_description
1 polymer ?
#
loop_
_entity_poly.entity_id
_entity_poly.type
_entity_poly.pdbx_seq_one_letter_code
_entity_poly.pdbx_strand_id
1 'polypeptide(L)'
;MRHIGKLFIIFGITVLTGCAALTKPSQETFSKLPVVKFGEAAPIGQKFIIFYPAGAPLAMVASVKGSLLTQPVQETLQVTLRKDVYGFENWVSFDGKTWQFY
;
A
#
# COMPACT_ATOMS: atom_id res chain seq x y z
N MET A 1 9.95 -31.28 51.03
CA MET A 1 10.96 -30.31 50.51
C MET A 1 11.01 -30.47 48.99
N ARG A 2 10.25 -29.65 48.26
CA ARG A 2 10.74 -28.48 47.49
C ARG A 2 11.16 -28.86 46.06
N HIS A 3 10.20 -29.09 45.15
CA HIS A 3 10.39 -28.91 43.70
C HIS A 3 9.11 -28.48 42.94
N ILE A 4 8.09 -27.98 43.64
CA ILE A 4 7.01 -27.16 43.05
C ILE A 4 7.58 -25.75 42.93
N GLY A 5 8.19 -25.41 41.79
CA GLY A 5 8.84 -24.11 41.63
C GLY A 5 9.50 -23.87 40.27
N LYS A 6 9.09 -24.59 39.23
CA LYS A 6 9.55 -24.35 37.85
C LYS A 6 8.38 -24.37 36.85
N LEU A 7 7.21 -23.95 37.31
CA LEU A 7 6.20 -23.38 36.41
C LEU A 7 6.69 -21.95 36.09
N PHE A 8 6.46 -21.48 34.86
CA PHE A 8 6.52 -20.06 34.47
C PHE A 8 7.84 -19.40 34.00
N ILE A 9 8.82 -20.09 33.40
CA ILE A 9 9.94 -19.36 32.73
C ILE A 9 10.33 -20.02 31.40
N ILE A 10 9.39 -20.32 30.51
CA ILE A 10 9.73 -20.70 29.10
C ILE A 10 8.78 -20.05 28.06
N PHE A 11 7.73 -19.34 28.48
CA PHE A 11 6.71 -18.80 27.56
C PHE A 11 6.78 -17.26 27.48
N GLY A 12 7.84 -16.70 26.91
CA GLY A 12 8.02 -15.24 26.92
C GLY A 12 8.88 -14.63 25.81
N ILE A 13 9.13 -15.33 24.69
CA ILE A 13 10.03 -14.80 23.63
C ILE A 13 9.39 -14.79 22.22
N THR A 14 8.19 -15.30 22.00
CA THR A 14 7.64 -15.44 20.64
C THR A 14 6.93 -14.20 20.05
N VAL A 15 6.93 -13.03 20.72
CA VAL A 15 6.08 -11.89 20.29
C VAL A 15 6.83 -10.81 19.48
N LEU A 16 8.15 -10.89 19.29
CA LEU A 16 8.91 -9.79 18.63
C LEU A 16 9.18 -9.93 17.12
N THR A 17 8.80 -11.02 16.45
CA THR A 17 9.07 -11.18 15.01
C THR A 17 8.08 -10.46 14.08
N GLY A 18 7.06 -9.79 14.64
CA GLY A 18 6.01 -9.10 13.87
C GLY A 18 6.40 -7.77 13.22
N CYS A 19 7.52 -7.14 13.60
CA CYS A 19 7.91 -5.83 13.04
C CYS A 19 8.65 -5.90 11.69
N ALA A 20 9.05 -7.10 11.22
CA ALA A 20 9.80 -7.22 9.96
C ALA A 20 8.94 -6.94 8.71
N ALA A 21 7.62 -7.14 8.79
CA ALA A 21 6.69 -6.90 7.68
C ALA A 21 6.40 -5.41 7.41
N LEU A 22 6.88 -4.51 8.28
CA LEU A 22 6.76 -3.05 8.13
C LEU A 22 8.03 -2.41 7.55
N THR A 23 9.00 -3.20 7.11
CA THR A 23 10.26 -2.65 6.59
C THR A 23 10.06 -2.07 5.19
N LYS A 24 10.42 -0.78 5.05
CA LYS A 24 10.42 -0.06 3.78
C LYS A 24 11.28 -0.80 2.76
N PRO A 25 10.78 -1.11 1.54
CA PRO A 25 11.64 -1.60 0.47
C PRO A 25 12.80 -0.64 0.24
N SER A 26 13.99 -1.16 -0.06
CA SER A 26 15.15 -0.30 -0.32
C SER A 26 14.92 0.55 -1.58
N GLN A 27 15.59 1.70 -1.69
CA GLN A 27 15.53 2.50 -2.92
C GLN A 27 15.99 1.71 -4.15
N GLU A 28 16.98 0.84 -3.99
CA GLU A 28 17.43 -0.05 -5.06
C GLU A 28 16.29 -0.96 -5.53
N THR A 29 15.50 -1.53 -4.61
CA THR A 29 14.33 -2.33 -4.95
C THR A 29 13.31 -1.52 -5.75
N PHE A 30 12.97 -0.30 -5.32
CA PHE A 30 12.04 0.56 -6.06
C PHE A 30 12.54 0.89 -7.47
N SER A 31 13.83 1.18 -7.62
CA SER A 31 14.42 1.57 -8.91
C SER A 31 14.40 0.47 -9.98
N LYS A 32 14.25 -0.80 -9.56
CA LYS A 32 14.19 -1.96 -10.45
C LYS A 32 12.76 -2.30 -10.88
N LEU A 33 11.76 -1.72 -10.23
CA LEU A 33 10.37 -2.00 -10.56
C LEU A 33 9.96 -1.25 -11.83
N PRO A 34 9.19 -1.89 -12.73
CA PRO A 34 8.60 -1.19 -13.85
C PRO A 34 7.62 -0.14 -13.34
N VAL A 35 7.64 1.02 -13.97
CA VAL A 35 6.67 2.09 -13.74
C VAL A 35 5.62 2.01 -14.84
N VAL A 36 4.36 1.85 -14.45
CA VAL A 36 3.22 1.72 -15.35
C VAL A 36 2.36 2.96 -15.19
N LYS A 37 2.05 3.66 -16.27
CA LYS A 37 1.17 4.83 -16.20
C LYS A 37 -0.27 4.38 -16.01
N PHE A 38 -1.04 5.14 -15.24
CA PHE A 38 -2.47 4.89 -15.09
C PHE A 38 -3.17 4.84 -16.46
N GLY A 39 -3.96 3.79 -16.68
CA GLY A 39 -4.65 3.50 -17.94
C GLY A 39 -3.88 2.57 -18.89
N GLU A 40 -2.61 2.27 -18.61
CA GLU A 40 -1.83 1.30 -19.38
C GLU A 40 -1.99 -0.12 -18.83
N ALA A 41 -1.65 -1.11 -19.66
CA ALA A 41 -1.69 -2.52 -19.28
C ALA A 41 -0.63 -2.83 -18.21
N ALA A 42 -1.07 -3.42 -17.10
CA ALA A 42 -0.17 -3.87 -16.04
C ALA A 42 0.60 -5.13 -16.47
N PRO A 43 1.91 -5.24 -16.14
CA PRO A 43 2.66 -6.46 -16.36
C PRO A 43 2.09 -7.65 -15.58
N ILE A 44 2.02 -8.81 -16.24
CA ILE A 44 1.48 -10.04 -15.64
C ILE A 44 2.54 -10.69 -14.74
N GLY A 45 2.16 -11.05 -13.52
CA GLY A 45 2.98 -11.87 -12.62
C GLY A 45 4.18 -11.15 -12.00
N GLN A 46 4.32 -9.84 -12.16
CA GLN A 46 5.38 -9.07 -11.52
C GLN A 46 4.82 -7.82 -10.82
N LYS A 47 5.50 -7.42 -9.76
CA LYS A 47 5.19 -6.17 -9.05
C LYS A 47 5.57 -4.96 -9.92
N PHE A 48 4.83 -3.88 -9.78
CA PHE A 48 5.07 -2.64 -10.52
C PHE A 48 4.68 -1.42 -9.68
N ILE A 49 5.23 -0.27 -10.05
CA ILE A 49 4.84 1.03 -9.53
C ILE A 49 3.76 1.60 -10.44
N ILE A 50 2.61 2.00 -9.88
CA ILE A 50 1.58 2.73 -10.63
C ILE A 50 1.91 4.22 -10.61
N PHE A 51 1.88 4.87 -11.77
CA PHE A 51 2.16 6.29 -11.94
C PHE A 51 0.90 7.06 -12.37
N TYR A 52 0.51 8.02 -11.54
CA TYR A 52 -0.56 8.97 -11.83
C TYR A 52 0.07 10.34 -12.18
N PRO A 53 0.00 10.76 -13.45
CA PRO A 53 0.61 12.02 -13.89
C PRO A 53 -0.18 13.24 -13.41
N ALA A 54 0.55 14.28 -13.02
CA ALA A 54 -0.02 15.60 -12.75
C ALA A 54 -0.72 16.16 -13.98
N GLY A 55 -1.80 16.89 -13.78
CA GLY A 55 -2.51 17.61 -14.84
C GLY A 55 -3.32 16.74 -15.81
N ALA A 56 -3.17 15.40 -15.77
CA ALA A 56 -4.00 14.52 -16.57
C ALA A 56 -5.36 14.27 -15.91
N PRO A 57 -6.46 14.18 -16.68
CA PRO A 57 -7.73 13.69 -16.16
C PRO A 57 -7.65 12.19 -15.88
N LEU A 58 -7.98 11.81 -14.65
CA LEU A 58 -8.02 10.43 -14.18
C LEU A 58 -9.46 10.05 -13.89
N ALA A 59 -9.94 8.98 -14.54
CA ALA A 59 -11.24 8.39 -14.26
C ALA A 59 -11.16 7.57 -12.96
N MET A 60 -11.72 8.14 -11.88
CA MET A 60 -11.74 7.53 -10.55
C MET A 60 -13.16 7.10 -10.20
N VAL A 61 -13.31 5.88 -9.70
CA VAL A 61 -14.61 5.35 -9.31
C VAL A 61 -14.87 5.67 -7.84
N ALA A 62 -15.86 6.51 -7.57
CA ALA A 62 -16.37 6.76 -6.22
C ALA A 62 -17.57 5.86 -5.96
N SER A 63 -17.64 5.25 -4.78
CA SER A 63 -18.80 4.46 -4.38
C SER A 63 -19.22 4.78 -2.95
N VAL A 64 -20.53 4.87 -2.73
CA VAL A 64 -21.12 5.03 -1.40
C VAL A 64 -22.06 3.86 -1.15
N LYS A 65 -21.86 3.16 -0.04
CA LYS A 65 -22.59 1.94 0.35
C LYS A 65 -23.00 2.04 1.81
N GLY A 66 -24.14 1.44 2.17
CA GLY A 66 -24.61 1.40 3.55
C GLY A 66 -26.08 1.02 3.65
N SER A 67 -26.51 0.58 4.84
CA SER A 67 -27.88 0.13 5.12
C SER A 67 -28.91 1.28 5.18
N LEU A 68 -28.44 2.52 5.33
CA LEU A 68 -29.29 3.71 5.31
C LEU A 68 -29.71 4.13 3.90
N LEU A 69 -29.04 3.61 2.86
CA LEU A 69 -29.31 3.96 1.47
C LEU A 69 -30.34 2.99 0.89
N THR A 70 -31.27 3.51 0.07
CA THR A 70 -32.20 2.66 -0.70
C THR A 70 -31.46 1.77 -1.70
N GLN A 71 -30.36 2.28 -2.26
CA GLN A 71 -29.43 1.52 -3.11
C GLN A 71 -28.02 2.11 -3.03
N PRO A 72 -26.95 1.31 -3.23
CA PRO A 72 -25.61 1.84 -3.37
C PRO A 72 -25.50 2.73 -4.62
N VAL A 73 -24.63 3.74 -4.56
CA VAL A 73 -24.30 4.59 -5.70
C VAL A 73 -22.83 4.40 -6.07
N GLN A 74 -22.56 4.39 -7.37
CA GLN A 74 -21.23 4.32 -7.94
C GLN A 74 -21.16 5.28 -9.12
N GLU A 75 -20.19 6.18 -9.10
CA GLU A 75 -20.01 7.19 -10.14
C GLU A 75 -18.54 7.27 -10.56
N THR A 76 -18.32 7.56 -11.84
CA THR A 76 -16.98 7.83 -12.35
C THR A 76 -16.72 9.32 -12.33
N LEU A 77 -15.75 9.75 -11.53
CA LEU A 77 -15.31 11.12 -11.39
C LEU A 77 -14.07 11.36 -12.24
N GLN A 78 -14.01 12.53 -12.90
CA GLN A 78 -12.80 13.00 -13.55
C GLN A 78 -12.00 13.84 -12.55
N VAL A 79 -10.88 13.29 -12.07
CA VAL A 79 -10.03 13.94 -11.08
C VAL A 79 -8.72 14.36 -11.75
N THR A 80 -8.24 15.56 -11.45
CA THR A 80 -6.92 16.01 -11.89
C THR A 80 -6.01 16.19 -10.68
N LEU A 81 -4.87 15.52 -10.67
CA LEU A 81 -3.87 15.67 -9.62
C LEU A 81 -2.98 16.89 -9.89
N ARG A 82 -2.59 17.59 -8.83
CA ARG A 82 -1.66 18.74 -8.92
C ARG A 82 -0.19 18.31 -8.99
N LYS A 83 0.10 17.07 -8.61
CA LYS A 83 1.45 16.51 -8.54
C LYS A 83 1.45 15.10 -9.07
N ASP A 84 2.59 14.69 -9.55
CA ASP A 84 2.87 13.30 -9.89
C ASP A 84 2.75 12.45 -8.62
N VAL A 85 2.11 11.28 -8.74
CA VAL A 85 1.97 10.31 -7.66
C VAL A 85 2.42 8.95 -8.16
N TYR A 86 3.36 8.36 -7.45
CA TYR A 86 3.85 7.01 -7.64
C TYR A 86 3.36 6.15 -6.47
N GLY A 87 2.63 5.08 -6.76
CA GLY A 87 2.09 4.16 -5.77
C GLY A 87 2.74 2.78 -5.87
N PHE A 88 3.02 2.17 -4.71
CA PHE A 88 3.49 0.80 -4.60
C PHE A 88 3.05 0.19 -3.27
N GLU A 89 2.11 -0.76 -3.31
CA GLU A 89 1.52 -1.34 -2.10
C GLU A 89 1.06 -0.22 -1.13
N ASN A 90 1.61 -0.15 0.08
CA ASN A 90 1.32 0.90 1.07
C ASN A 90 2.31 2.08 1.03
N TRP A 91 3.03 2.25 -0.08
CA TRP A 91 4.04 3.29 -0.26
C TRP A 91 3.63 4.26 -1.35
N VAL A 92 3.88 5.55 -1.09
CA VAL A 92 3.65 6.63 -2.03
C VAL A 92 4.89 7.49 -2.20
N SER A 93 5.10 8.01 -3.39
CA SER A 93 6.14 8.99 -3.69
C SER A 93 5.58 10.09 -4.60
N PHE A 94 6.07 11.31 -4.43
CA PHE A 94 5.69 12.48 -5.24
C PHE A 94 6.80 12.94 -6.20
N ASP A 95 7.94 12.23 -6.20
CA ASP A 95 9.13 12.50 -7.02
C ASP A 95 9.74 11.22 -7.62
N GLY A 96 9.13 10.05 -7.36
CA GLY A 96 9.61 8.73 -7.76
C GLY A 96 10.84 8.22 -6.97
N LYS A 97 11.32 8.97 -5.98
CA LYS A 97 12.60 8.72 -5.28
C LYS A 97 12.43 8.64 -3.78
N THR A 98 11.63 9.55 -3.22
CA THR A 98 11.36 9.69 -1.81
C THR A 98 10.01 9.05 -1.50
N TRP A 99 10.07 7.91 -0.81
CA TRP A 99 8.91 7.07 -0.52
C TRP A 99 8.45 7.21 0.93
N GLN A 100 7.15 7.33 1.12
CA GLN A 100 6.48 7.46 2.42
C GLN A 100 5.42 6.38 2.54
N PHE A 101 5.21 5.86 3.74
CA PHE A 101 4.13 4.92 4.01
C PHE A 101 2.81 5.70 4.08
N TYR A 102 1.75 5.18 3.45
CA TYR A 102 0.41 5.78 3.40
C TYR A 102 -0.60 4.94 4.20
#